data_AF-A0A4R4EN77-F1
#
_entry.id   AF-A0A4R4EN77-F1
#
_cell.length_a   1.000
_cell.length_b   1.000
_cell.length_c   1.000
_cell.angle_alpha   90.00
_cell.angle_beta   90.00
_cell.angle_gamma   90.00
#
_symmetry.space_group_name_H-M   'P 1'
#
loop_
_entity.id
_entity.type
_entity.pdbx_description
1 polymer ?
#
loop_
_entity_poly.entity_id
_entity_poly.type
_entity_poly.pdbx_seq_one_letter_code
_entity_poly.pdbx_strand_id
1 'polypeptide(L)'
;MKKNMIWYGLAAFIVLILGFILYMIYPTTVNFAVEGVKYRLGAENQNILKPVTIQVKGTMQKSLTGAKTFKGTLYIEGEEIPTAAEQKELIIEFDPKGQGYLAFPNPPTYKPPNLSYGMSYINSDFTQISITVHEKDLLNPGAGHWNSGDGLMIAAPAQNRADALHISNELMKPFLPSPLE
;
A
#
# COMPACT_ATOMS: atom_id res chain seq x y z
N MET A 1 -50.38 0.62 -23.53
CA MET A 1 -50.04 0.44 -22.09
C MET A 1 -48.77 -0.39 -21.87
N LYS A 2 -48.61 -1.59 -22.46
CA LYS A 2 -47.41 -2.44 -22.29
C LYS A 2 -46.07 -1.78 -22.68
N LYS A 3 -46.05 -0.97 -23.74
CA LYS A 3 -44.84 -0.26 -24.22
C LYS A 3 -44.26 0.70 -23.16
N ASN A 4 -45.11 1.40 -22.42
CA ASN A 4 -44.67 2.37 -21.41
C ASN A 4 -44.15 1.65 -20.16
N MET A 5 -44.73 0.50 -19.82
CA MET A 5 -44.28 -0.35 -18.71
C MET A 5 -42.87 -0.90 -18.93
N ILE A 6 -42.52 -1.23 -20.19
CA ILE A 6 -41.16 -1.64 -20.56
C ILE A 6 -40.17 -0.49 -20.37
N TRP A 7 -40.52 0.74 -20.77
CA TRP A 7 -39.65 1.91 -20.59
C TRP A 7 -39.41 2.28 -19.14
N TYR A 8 -40.43 2.18 -18.27
CA TYR A 8 -40.24 2.38 -16.83
C TYR A 8 -39.35 1.31 -16.21
N GLY A 9 -39.52 0.05 -16.61
CA GLY A 9 -38.65 -1.05 -16.18
C GLY A 9 -37.19 -0.83 -16.59
N LEU A 10 -36.95 -0.41 -17.83
CA LEU A 10 -35.61 -0.10 -18.33
C LEU A 10 -34.99 1.09 -17.59
N ALA A 11 -35.74 2.16 -17.36
CA ALA A 11 -35.27 3.31 -16.60
C ALA A 11 -34.89 2.94 -15.16
N ALA A 12 -35.72 2.14 -14.48
CA ALA A 12 -35.42 1.65 -13.13
C ALA A 12 -34.15 0.79 -13.10
N PHE A 13 -33.96 -0.10 -14.09
CA PHE A 13 -32.76 -0.92 -14.20
C PHE A 13 -31.50 -0.08 -14.40
N ILE A 14 -31.56 0.96 -15.24
CA ILE A 14 -30.44 1.89 -15.45
C ILE A 14 -30.10 2.63 -14.15
N VAL A 15 -31.10 3.11 -13.41
CA VAL A 15 -30.89 3.77 -12.11
C VAL A 15 -30.21 2.84 -11.11
N LEU A 16 -30.60 1.56 -11.06
CA LEU A 16 -29.96 0.55 -10.20
C LEU A 16 -28.49 0.32 -10.59
N ILE A 17 -28.20 0.21 -11.89
CA ILE A 17 -26.81 0.07 -12.37
C ILE A 17 -25.99 1.31 -12.00
N LEU A 18 -26.51 2.51 -12.23
CA LEU A 18 -25.81 3.75 -11.89
C LEU A 18 -25.55 3.86 -10.38
N GLY A 19 -26.54 3.52 -9.56
CA GLY A 19 -26.37 3.49 -8.10
C GLY A 19 -25.31 2.48 -7.65
N PHE A 20 -25.27 1.29 -8.26
CA PHE A 20 -24.27 0.27 -7.97
C PHE A 20 -22.86 0.70 -8.38
N ILE A 21 -22.71 1.31 -9.57
CA ILE A 21 -21.42 1.85 -10.04
C ILE A 21 -20.93 2.93 -9.08
N LEU A 22 -21.79 3.88 -8.70
CA LEU A 22 -21.45 4.95 -7.76
C LEU A 22 -21.03 4.39 -6.39
N TYR A 23 -21.72 3.37 -5.89
CA TYR A 23 -21.37 2.70 -4.65
C TYR A 23 -19.99 2.04 -4.73
N MET A 24 -19.65 1.39 -5.86
CA MET A 24 -18.36 0.70 -6.04
C MET A 24 -17.16 1.66 -6.12
N ILE A 25 -17.34 2.87 -6.66
CA ILE A 25 -16.26 3.87 -6.81
C ILE A 25 -16.19 4.89 -5.66
N TYR A 26 -17.16 4.87 -4.74
CA TYR A 26 -17.21 5.84 -3.65
C TYR A 26 -16.00 5.67 -2.71
N PRO A 27 -15.27 6.75 -2.36
CA PRO A 27 -14.14 6.66 -1.47
C PRO A 27 -14.52 6.12 -0.09
N THR A 28 -13.78 5.13 0.40
CA THR A 28 -13.95 4.57 1.74
C THR A 28 -12.87 5.09 2.67
N THR A 29 -13.25 5.52 3.88
CA THR A 29 -12.28 5.94 4.90
C THR A 29 -11.49 4.75 5.42
N VAL A 30 -10.18 4.93 5.55
CA VAL A 30 -9.25 3.96 6.15
C VAL A 30 -8.60 4.63 7.34
N ASN A 31 -8.77 4.05 8.53
CA ASN A 31 -8.20 4.55 9.77
C ASN A 31 -7.87 3.38 10.68
N PHE A 32 -6.61 2.96 10.69
CA PHE A 32 -6.17 1.87 11.54
C PHE A 32 -4.74 2.08 12.03
N ALA A 33 -4.45 1.51 13.19
CA ALA A 33 -3.11 1.35 13.72
C ALA A 33 -2.88 -0.14 13.96
N VAL A 34 -1.79 -0.68 13.41
CA VAL A 34 -1.52 -2.11 13.44
C VAL A 34 -0.04 -2.38 13.73
N GLU A 35 0.20 -3.36 14.59
CA GLU A 35 1.55 -3.83 14.91
C GLU A 35 2.08 -4.70 13.77
N GLY A 36 3.34 -4.49 13.43
CA GLY A 36 4.05 -5.26 12.42
C GLY A 36 5.51 -5.44 12.80
N VAL A 37 6.27 -6.00 11.87
CA VAL A 37 7.71 -6.15 12.04
C VAL A 37 8.45 -5.68 10.80
N LYS A 38 9.56 -5.00 11.03
CA LYS A 38 10.61 -4.77 10.06
C LYS A 38 11.61 -5.92 10.15
N TYR A 39 11.92 -6.53 9.02
CA TYR A 39 12.80 -7.70 8.96
C TYR A 39 13.66 -7.67 7.70
N ARG A 40 14.73 -8.48 7.69
CA ARG A 40 15.57 -8.66 6.51
C ARG A 40 15.35 -10.06 5.90
N LEU A 41 15.31 -10.11 4.57
CA LEU A 41 15.27 -11.35 3.80
C LEU A 41 16.59 -12.12 3.89
N GLY A 42 16.57 -13.40 3.55
CA GLY A 42 17.74 -14.29 3.58
C GLY A 42 17.78 -15.15 4.84
N ALA A 43 18.11 -16.43 4.66
CA ALA A 43 18.12 -17.43 5.72
C ALA A 43 19.14 -17.12 6.83
N GLU A 44 20.18 -16.36 6.51
CA GLU A 44 21.21 -15.88 7.43
C GLU A 44 20.76 -14.68 8.29
N ASN A 45 19.68 -14.00 7.91
CA ASN A 45 19.21 -12.76 8.54
C ASN A 45 18.03 -12.95 9.52
N GLN A 46 17.81 -14.19 10.00
CA GLN A 46 16.67 -14.53 10.87
C GLN A 46 16.57 -13.70 12.16
N ASN A 47 17.70 -13.17 12.65
CA ASN A 47 17.76 -12.38 13.88
C ASN A 47 17.50 -10.88 13.68
N ILE A 48 17.42 -10.40 12.44
CA ILE A 48 17.17 -8.99 12.13
C ILE A 48 15.66 -8.78 12.11
N LEU A 49 15.10 -8.48 13.28
CA LEU A 49 13.69 -8.20 13.49
C LEU A 49 13.53 -7.00 14.42
N LYS A 50 12.76 -6.01 13.99
CA LYS A 50 12.43 -4.81 14.77
C LYS A 50 10.90 -4.63 14.76
N PRO A 51 10.22 -4.61 15.91
CA PRO A 51 8.81 -4.25 15.97
C PRO A 51 8.57 -2.85 15.41
N VAL A 52 7.47 -2.68 14.68
CA VAL A 52 7.02 -1.37 14.17
C VAL A 52 5.50 -1.24 14.34
N THR A 53 5.03 -0.01 14.46
CA THR A 53 3.60 0.30 14.43
C THR A 53 3.30 1.08 13.15
N ILE A 54 2.38 0.57 12.33
CA ILE A 54 1.92 1.28 11.14
C ILE A 54 0.59 1.97 11.46
N GLN A 55 0.53 3.29 11.29
CA GLN A 55 -0.69 4.07 11.41
C GLN A 55 -1.07 4.62 10.03
N VAL A 56 -2.27 4.27 9.57
CA VAL A 56 -2.83 4.70 8.29
C VAL A 56 -4.07 5.53 8.56
N LYS A 57 -4.13 6.73 8.00
CA LYS A 57 -5.33 7.57 8.06
C LYS A 57 -5.59 8.26 6.73
N GLY A 58 -6.72 7.98 6.09
CA GLY A 58 -7.04 8.59 4.80
C GLY A 58 -8.29 8.02 4.14
N THR A 59 -8.32 8.09 2.82
CA THR A 59 -9.37 7.50 1.98
C THR A 59 -8.75 6.58 0.94
N MET A 60 -9.42 5.46 0.70
CA MET A 60 -9.13 4.54 -0.40
C MET A 60 -10.24 4.66 -1.43
N GLN A 61 -9.89 4.95 -2.68
CA GLN A 61 -10.83 5.00 -3.80
C GLN A 61 -10.54 3.86 -4.76
N LYS A 62 -11.57 3.13 -5.21
CA LYS A 62 -11.44 2.05 -6.19
C LYS A 62 -11.83 2.54 -7.58
N SER A 63 -11.07 2.13 -8.59
CA SER A 63 -11.46 2.28 -9.99
C SER A 63 -12.30 1.09 -10.44
N LEU A 64 -13.01 1.25 -11.56
CA LEU A 64 -13.74 0.14 -12.21
C LEU A 64 -12.80 -0.97 -12.73
N THR A 65 -11.51 -0.68 -12.91
CA THR A 65 -10.50 -1.66 -13.35
C THR A 65 -9.86 -2.41 -12.18
N GLY A 66 -10.24 -2.12 -10.93
CA GLY A 66 -9.70 -2.74 -9.72
C GLY A 66 -8.47 -2.05 -9.14
N ALA A 67 -7.91 -1.06 -9.84
CA ALA A 67 -6.87 -0.19 -9.29
C ALA A 67 -7.42 0.60 -8.10
N LYS A 68 -6.53 0.99 -7.18
CA LYS A 68 -6.93 1.74 -5.99
C LYS A 68 -6.03 2.96 -5.79
N THR A 69 -6.60 4.04 -5.27
CA THR A 69 -5.84 5.23 -4.90
C THR A 69 -6.03 5.48 -3.42
N PHE A 70 -4.93 5.40 -2.67
CA PHE A 70 -4.88 5.87 -1.29
C PHE A 70 -4.47 7.33 -1.27
N LYS A 71 -5.17 8.12 -0.45
CA LYS A 71 -4.87 9.52 -0.18
C LYS A 71 -4.98 9.75 1.32
N GLY A 72 -3.88 10.10 1.98
CA GLY A 72 -3.86 10.24 3.43
C GLY A 72 -2.46 10.32 4.03
N THR A 73 -2.32 9.91 5.29
CA THR A 73 -1.05 9.82 6.01
C THR A 73 -0.73 8.36 6.32
N LEU A 74 0.56 8.04 6.22
CA LEU A 74 1.17 6.78 6.64
C LEU A 74 2.29 7.12 7.60
N TYR A 75 2.19 6.65 8.82
CA TYR A 75 3.24 6.78 9.83
C TYR A 75 3.73 5.39 10.20
N ILE A 76 5.06 5.22 10.23
CA ILE A 76 5.70 3.98 10.63
C ILE A 76 6.57 4.31 11.84
N GLU A 77 6.12 3.89 13.01
CA GLU A 77 6.85 4.10 14.26
C GLU A 77 8.18 3.34 14.22
N GLY A 78 9.26 4.01 14.63
CA GLY A 78 10.62 3.45 14.60
C GLY A 78 11.37 3.69 13.29
N GLU A 79 10.79 4.39 12.32
CA GLU A 79 11.45 4.84 11.08
C GLU A 79 11.60 6.37 11.07
N GLU A 80 12.81 6.85 10.76
CA GLU A 80 13.06 8.28 10.56
C GLU A 80 12.69 8.68 9.13
N ILE A 81 11.40 8.91 8.91
CA ILE A 81 10.89 9.45 7.65
C ILE A 81 10.89 10.98 7.76
N PRO A 82 11.69 11.71 6.96
CA PRO A 82 11.91 13.16 7.13
C PRO A 82 10.64 14.01 6.99
N THR A 83 9.56 13.46 6.46
CA THR A 83 8.27 14.12 6.27
C THR A 83 7.34 14.05 7.49
N ALA A 84 7.72 13.33 8.55
CA ALA A 84 6.91 13.21 9.76
C ALA A 84 6.64 14.57 10.44
N ALA A 85 7.53 15.54 10.29
CA ALA A 85 7.40 16.87 10.89
C ALA A 85 6.26 17.73 10.28
N GLU A 86 5.79 17.42 9.07
CA GLU A 86 4.76 18.22 8.38
C GLU A 86 3.49 17.43 8.02
N GLN A 87 3.39 16.14 8.40
CA GLN A 87 2.23 15.26 8.14
C GLN A 87 1.58 15.46 6.77
N LYS A 88 2.41 15.62 5.73
CA LYS A 88 1.89 15.85 4.38
C LYS A 88 1.15 14.63 3.89
N GLU A 89 0.00 14.89 3.29
CA GLU A 89 -0.79 13.88 2.62
C GLU A 89 0.04 13.26 1.49
N LEU A 90 0.12 11.93 1.48
CA LEU A 90 0.74 11.15 0.42
C LEU A 90 -0.34 10.47 -0.41
N ILE A 91 -0.02 10.27 -1.68
CA ILE A 91 -0.88 9.58 -2.65
C ILE A 91 -0.15 8.32 -3.10
N ILE A 92 -0.81 7.16 -2.97
CA ILE A 92 -0.31 5.89 -3.50
C ILE A 92 -1.33 5.38 -4.51
N GLU A 93 -0.86 5.15 -5.72
CA GLU A 93 -1.62 4.47 -6.75
C GLU A 93 -1.24 2.98 -6.73
N PHE A 94 -2.23 2.15 -6.39
CA PHE A 94 -2.12 0.70 -6.41
C PHE A 94 -2.68 0.16 -7.72
N ASP A 95 -1.93 -0.73 -8.35
CA ASP A 95 -2.41 -1.49 -9.48
C ASP A 95 -3.55 -2.47 -9.06
N PRO A 96 -4.24 -3.12 -10.00
CA PRO A 96 -5.29 -4.09 -9.67
C PRO A 96 -4.81 -5.28 -8.81
N LYS A 97 -3.51 -5.54 -8.78
CA LYS A 97 -2.87 -6.61 -8.00
C LYS A 97 -2.44 -6.14 -6.60
N GLY A 98 -2.59 -4.85 -6.29
CA GLY A 98 -2.30 -4.26 -4.98
C GLY A 98 -0.88 -3.76 -4.78
N GLN A 99 -0.06 -3.64 -5.84
CA GLN A 99 1.28 -3.02 -5.76
C GLN A 99 1.19 -1.52 -6.02
N GLY A 100 1.86 -0.71 -5.20
CA GLY A 100 1.93 0.74 -5.36
C GLY A 100 3.26 1.32 -4.90
N TYR A 101 3.74 2.36 -5.58
CA TYR A 101 5.00 3.02 -5.23
C TYR A 101 4.82 3.91 -4.00
N LEU A 102 5.63 3.67 -2.97
CA LEU A 102 5.60 4.45 -1.72
C LEU A 102 6.70 5.52 -1.76
N ALA A 103 6.26 6.76 -1.97
CA ALA A 103 7.10 7.94 -1.97
C ALA A 103 6.51 9.00 -1.04
N PHE A 104 7.36 9.61 -0.23
CA PHE A 104 6.97 10.69 0.66
C PHE A 104 7.31 12.06 0.02
N PRO A 105 6.44 13.07 0.13
CA PRO A 105 6.70 14.38 -0.47
C PRO A 105 7.82 15.11 0.28
N ASN A 106 8.94 15.40 -0.38
CA ASN A 106 10.02 16.20 0.20
C ASN A 106 9.59 17.67 0.42
N PRO A 107 10.32 18.42 1.28
CA PRO A 107 10.18 19.87 1.31
C PRO A 107 10.43 20.47 -0.09
N PRO A 108 9.77 21.59 -0.46
CA PRO A 108 9.87 22.18 -1.81
C PRO A 108 11.30 22.53 -2.25
N THR A 109 12.23 22.65 -1.30
CA THR A 109 13.64 22.96 -1.51
C THR A 109 14.47 21.77 -1.98
N TYR A 110 13.98 20.54 -1.87
CA TYR A 110 14.71 19.33 -2.24
C TYR A 110 14.34 18.86 -3.66
N LYS A 111 15.35 18.37 -4.38
CA LYS A 111 15.18 17.64 -5.65
C LYS A 111 15.76 16.23 -5.48
N PRO A 112 15.01 15.16 -5.83
CA PRO A 112 13.66 15.14 -6.37
C PRO A 112 12.57 15.58 -5.36
N PRO A 113 11.37 15.99 -5.84
CA PRO A 113 10.29 16.47 -4.98
C PRO A 113 9.70 15.38 -4.08
N ASN A 114 10.01 14.11 -4.32
CA ASN A 114 9.58 12.97 -3.52
C ASN A 114 10.79 12.14 -3.08
N LEU A 115 10.79 11.70 -1.82
CA LEU A 115 11.70 10.71 -1.29
C LEU A 115 11.12 9.32 -1.54
N SER A 116 11.81 8.53 -2.35
CA SER A 116 11.49 7.11 -2.52
C SER A 116 11.72 6.36 -1.21
N TYR A 117 10.69 5.67 -0.70
CA TYR A 117 10.83 4.78 0.44
C TYR A 117 10.82 3.31 0.01
N GLY A 118 10.04 2.97 -1.02
CA GLY A 118 10.07 1.66 -1.67
C GLY A 118 8.74 1.30 -2.34
N MET A 119 8.38 0.02 -2.35
CA MET A 119 7.11 -0.47 -2.89
C MET A 119 6.22 -0.97 -1.77
N SER A 120 4.93 -0.65 -1.84
CA SER A 120 3.90 -1.17 -0.95
C SER A 120 3.03 -2.18 -1.67
N TYR A 121 2.59 -3.19 -0.95
CA TYR A 121 1.73 -4.27 -1.41
C TYR A 121 0.59 -4.40 -0.41
N ILE A 122 -0.65 -4.41 -0.89
CA ILE A 122 -1.84 -4.48 -0.04
C ILE A 122 -2.79 -5.56 -0.52
N ASN A 123 -3.57 -6.12 0.41
CA ASN A 123 -4.71 -6.94 0.04
C ASN A 123 -5.91 -6.08 -0.41
N SER A 124 -7.01 -6.74 -0.77
CA SER A 124 -8.15 -6.07 -1.42
C SER A 124 -8.90 -5.05 -0.54
N ASP A 125 -8.83 -5.20 0.77
CA ASP A 125 -9.50 -4.39 1.79
C ASP A 125 -8.53 -3.51 2.61
N PHE A 126 -7.23 -3.54 2.27
CA PHE A 126 -6.17 -2.79 2.94
C PHE A 126 -6.03 -3.11 4.44
N THR A 127 -6.35 -4.35 4.84
CA THR A 127 -6.13 -4.84 6.21
C THR A 127 -4.73 -5.43 6.41
N GLN A 128 -4.03 -5.74 5.32
CA GLN A 128 -2.66 -6.23 5.31
C GLN A 128 -1.80 -5.35 4.42
N ILE A 129 -0.56 -5.11 4.83
CA ILE A 129 0.43 -4.37 4.07
C ILE A 129 1.80 -5.04 4.18
N SER A 130 2.50 -5.10 3.05
CA SER A 130 3.93 -5.40 2.98
C SER A 130 4.63 -4.25 2.25
N ILE A 131 5.82 -3.86 2.71
CA ILE A 131 6.59 -2.75 2.16
C ILE A 131 8.02 -3.22 1.93
N THR A 132 8.51 -3.11 0.69
CA THR A 132 9.94 -3.18 0.41
C THR A 132 10.57 -1.87 0.85
N VAL A 133 11.66 -1.91 1.60
CA VAL A 133 12.33 -0.71 2.10
C VAL A 133 13.60 -0.51 1.31
N HIS A 134 13.69 0.64 0.64
CA HIS A 134 14.90 1.06 -0.03
C HIS A 134 15.97 1.41 0.99
N GLU A 135 17.12 0.75 0.88
CA GLU A 135 18.29 1.12 1.67
C GLU A 135 18.88 2.40 1.10
N LYS A 136 19.18 3.37 1.98
CA LYS A 136 19.79 4.63 1.55
C LYS A 136 21.20 4.32 1.05
N ASP A 137 21.42 4.49 -0.24
CA ASP A 137 22.77 4.65 -0.77
C ASP A 137 23.28 6.03 -0.32
N LEU A 138 24.24 6.05 0.61
CA LEU A 138 24.86 7.26 1.13
C LEU A 138 25.56 8.07 0.02
N LEU A 139 25.90 7.43 -1.11
CA LEU A 139 26.55 8.06 -2.25
C LEU A 139 25.54 8.53 -3.31
N ASN A 140 24.36 7.92 -3.39
CA ASN A 140 23.28 8.32 -4.30
C ASN A 140 21.91 8.28 -3.60
N PRO A 141 21.48 9.38 -2.94
CA PRO A 141 20.24 9.44 -2.17
C PRO A 141 18.94 9.14 -2.95
N GLY A 142 19.01 9.10 -4.29
CA GLY A 142 17.89 8.76 -5.18
C GLY A 142 17.91 7.34 -5.75
N ALA A 143 18.93 6.54 -5.46
CA ALA A 143 19.16 5.21 -6.06
C ALA A 143 19.01 4.08 -5.03
N GLY A 144 18.00 4.17 -4.15
CA GLY A 144 17.70 3.10 -3.22
C GLY A 144 17.35 1.82 -3.98
N HIS A 145 18.08 0.74 -3.71
CA HIS A 145 17.86 -0.56 -4.31
C HIS A 145 17.24 -1.52 -3.28
N TRP A 146 16.43 -2.45 -3.77
CA TRP A 146 15.91 -3.57 -3.02
C TRP A 146 16.04 -4.82 -3.88
N ASN A 147 16.46 -5.93 -3.29
CA ASN A 147 16.48 -7.23 -3.94
C ASN A 147 15.83 -8.30 -3.05
N SER A 148 15.40 -9.39 -3.66
CA SER A 148 14.66 -10.46 -2.98
C SER A 148 15.53 -11.42 -2.15
N GLY A 149 16.86 -11.27 -2.19
CA GLY A 149 17.79 -12.13 -1.44
C GLY A 149 18.03 -11.61 -0.03
N ASP A 150 18.31 -10.31 0.13
CA ASP A 150 18.68 -9.70 1.41
C ASP A 150 17.93 -8.39 1.72
N GLY A 151 16.89 -8.07 0.93
CA GLY A 151 16.18 -6.80 1.03
C GLY A 151 15.50 -6.59 2.38
N LEU A 152 15.42 -5.33 2.81
CA LEU A 152 14.64 -4.93 3.98
C LEU A 152 13.14 -4.89 3.64
N MET A 153 12.34 -5.40 4.58
CA MET A 153 10.91 -5.52 4.45
C MET A 153 10.22 -5.03 5.73
N ILE A 154 9.00 -4.53 5.58
CA ILE A 154 8.06 -4.32 6.68
C ILE A 154 6.77 -5.04 6.33
N ALA A 155 6.19 -5.78 7.26
CA ALA A 155 4.86 -6.37 7.08
C ALA A 155 3.99 -6.18 8.32
N ALA A 156 2.69 -6.00 8.09
CA ALA A 156 1.68 -5.90 9.14
C ALA A 156 0.31 -6.45 8.68
N PRO A 157 -0.52 -6.99 9.59
CA PRO A 157 -0.22 -7.30 10.99
C PRO A 157 0.77 -8.47 11.13
N ALA A 158 1.82 -8.32 11.93
CA ALA A 158 2.78 -9.42 12.14
C ALA A 158 3.43 -9.33 13.51
N GLN A 159 3.56 -10.46 14.21
CA GLN A 159 4.20 -10.53 15.53
C GLN A 159 5.65 -11.05 15.44
N ASN A 160 5.97 -11.76 14.37
CA ASN A 160 7.26 -12.40 14.18
C ASN A 160 7.63 -12.47 12.69
N ARG A 161 8.86 -12.92 12.40
CA ARG A 161 9.39 -13.03 11.03
C ARG A 161 8.58 -14.00 10.16
N ALA A 162 8.07 -15.10 10.72
CA ALA A 162 7.32 -16.10 9.96
C ALA A 162 5.98 -15.53 9.49
N ASP A 163 5.25 -14.84 10.36
CA ASP A 163 4.01 -14.13 10.00
C ASP A 163 4.27 -13.09 8.91
N ALA A 164 5.33 -12.31 9.08
CA ALA A 164 5.72 -11.25 8.15
C ALA A 164 6.08 -11.79 6.76
N LEU A 165 6.85 -12.88 6.72
CA LEU A 165 7.18 -13.58 5.47
C LEU A 165 5.94 -14.16 4.81
N HIS A 166 5.04 -14.77 5.57
CA HIS A 166 3.80 -15.32 5.04
C HIS A 166 2.97 -14.22 4.37
N ILE A 167 2.76 -13.08 5.06
CA ILE A 167 2.02 -11.94 4.53
C ILE A 167 2.70 -11.37 3.29
N SER A 168 4.01 -11.11 3.34
CA SER A 168 4.74 -10.59 2.19
C SER A 168 4.66 -11.52 0.99
N ASN A 169 4.81 -12.84 1.20
CA ASN A 169 4.70 -13.82 0.13
C ASN A 169 3.30 -13.86 -0.50
N GLU A 170 2.24 -13.83 0.31
CA GLU A 170 0.86 -13.79 -0.22
C GLU A 170 0.59 -12.52 -1.03
N LEU A 171 1.00 -11.35 -0.52
CA LEU A 171 0.78 -10.07 -1.19
C LEU A 171 1.68 -9.89 -2.42
N MET A 172 2.89 -10.45 -2.42
CA MET A 172 3.86 -10.27 -3.49
C MET A 172 3.86 -11.41 -4.52
N LYS A 173 3.10 -12.49 -4.28
CA LYS A 173 2.99 -13.65 -5.19
C LYS A 173 2.84 -13.31 -6.67
N PRO A 174 2.05 -12.29 -7.07
CA PRO A 174 1.90 -11.93 -8.49
C PRO A 174 3.14 -11.30 -9.14
N PHE A 175 4.16 -10.96 -8.35
CA PHE A 175 5.33 -10.16 -8.73
C PHE A 175 6.65 -10.88 -8.49
N LEU A 176 6.62 -12.05 -7.84
CA LEU A 176 7.81 -12.81 -7.48
C LEU A 176 7.99 -14.05 -8.37
N PRO A 177 9.23 -14.36 -8.80
CA PRO A 177 9.52 -15.61 -9.50
C PRO A 177 9.51 -16.82 -8.55
N SER A 178 9.78 -16.59 -7.25
CA SER A 178 9.80 -17.59 -6.17
C SER A 178 9.46 -16.93 -4.83
N PRO A 179 8.98 -17.68 -3.82
CA PRO A 179 8.77 -17.14 -2.48
C PRO A 179 10.04 -16.54 -1.88
N LEU A 180 9.85 -15.53 -1.02
CA LEU A 180 10.86 -14.90 -0.18
C LEU A 180 11.22 -15.81 1.01
N GLU A 181 12.50 -15.74 1.41
CA GLU A 181 13.09 -16.52 2.53
C GLU A 181 13.60 -15.66 3.67
#